data_AF-A0A0N0XWS5-F1
#
_entry.id   AF-A0A0N0XWS5-F1
#
_cell.length_a   1.000
_cell.length_b   1.000
_cell.length_c   1.000
_cell.angle_alpha   90.00
_cell.angle_beta   90.00
_cell.angle_gamma   90.00
#
_symmetry.space_group_name_H-M   'P 1'
#
loop_
_entity.id
_entity.type
_entity.pdbx_description
1 polymer ?
#
loop_
_entity_poly.entity_id
_entity_poly.type
_entity_poly.pdbx_seq_one_letter_code
_entity_poly.pdbx_strand_id
1 'polypeptide(L)'
;MKYGIVLTYTVTPRWLALSREERNAMRTAHLEPVFTAYADRVTARFFDAEAFTGRISDFAVLETDDLGAYYFLVEALRDTPVISKGYLTFADIFLGVEDGFQAYEQAALSHGAGSR
;
A
#
# COMPACT_ATOMS: atom_id res chain seq x y z
N MET A 1 0.99 15.94 7.39
CA MET A 1 -0.09 15.73 6.40
C MET A 1 -0.37 14.25 6.37
N LYS A 2 -1.61 13.82 6.18
CA LYS A 2 -1.93 12.40 6.02
C LYS A 2 -2.00 12.08 4.52
N TYR A 3 -1.52 10.90 4.15
CA TYR A 3 -1.40 10.43 2.78
C TYR A 3 -2.33 9.24 2.57
N GLY A 4 -3.01 9.23 1.43
CA GLY A 4 -3.76 8.08 0.93
C GLY A 4 -2.99 7.44 -0.22
N ILE A 5 -2.85 6.13 -0.18
CA ILE A 5 -2.05 5.36 -1.13
C ILE A 5 -2.88 4.21 -1.67
N VAL A 6 -2.93 4.05 -2.99
CA VAL A 6 -3.48 2.86 -3.63
C VAL A 6 -2.31 2.10 -4.25
N LEU A 7 -2.00 0.93 -3.68
CA LEU A 7 -0.97 0.01 -4.17
C LEU A 7 -1.67 -1.11 -4.93
N THR A 8 -1.46 -1.18 -6.24
CA THR A 8 -2.06 -2.24 -7.06
C THR A 8 -1.05 -3.35 -7.33
N TYR A 9 -1.53 -4.59 -7.43
CA TYR A 9 -0.67 -5.73 -7.69
C TYR A 9 -1.40 -6.88 -8.39
N THR A 10 -0.59 -7.78 -8.96
CA THR A 10 -1.07 -8.97 -9.66
C THR A 10 -0.37 -10.19 -9.09
N VAL A 11 -1.14 -11.18 -8.65
CA VAL A 11 -0.62 -12.51 -8.35
C VAL A 11 -0.32 -13.27 -9.64
N THR A 12 0.83 -13.95 -9.71
CA THR A 12 1.29 -14.61 -10.93
C THR A 12 0.70 -16.01 -11.07
N PRO A 13 0.78 -16.65 -12.26
CA PRO A 13 0.40 -18.05 -12.41
C PRO A 13 1.13 -19.00 -11.43
N ARG A 14 2.34 -18.63 -10.99
CA ARG A 14 3.10 -19.38 -9.99
C ARG A 14 2.40 -19.39 -8.63
N TRP A 15 1.76 -18.29 -8.24
CA TRP A 15 0.93 -18.23 -7.04
C TRP A 15 -0.35 -19.02 -7.21
N LEU A 16 -0.96 -18.94 -8.39
CA LEU A 16 -2.19 -19.68 -8.69
C LEU A 16 -1.96 -21.20 -8.78
N ALA A 17 -0.74 -21.65 -9.06
CA ALA A 17 -0.35 -23.05 -9.03
C ALA A 17 -0.27 -23.63 -7.61
N LEU A 18 -0.08 -22.78 -6.58
CA LEU A 18 -0.10 -23.21 -5.19
C LEU A 18 -1.54 -23.58 -4.77
N SER A 19 -1.65 -24.59 -3.91
CA SER A 19 -2.87 -24.88 -3.18
C SER A 19 -3.26 -23.72 -2.26
N ARG A 20 -4.54 -23.67 -1.84
CA ARG A 20 -5.01 -22.64 -0.91
C ARG A 20 -4.28 -22.71 0.44
N GLU A 21 -3.92 -23.90 0.89
CA GLU A 21 -3.17 -24.12 2.13
C GLU A 21 -1.75 -23.52 2.03
N GLU A 22 -1.03 -23.78 0.94
CA GLU A 22 0.29 -23.20 0.69
C GLU A 22 0.23 -21.67 0.60
N ARG A 23 -0.78 -21.10 -0.07
CA ARG A 23 -0.96 -19.64 -0.14
C ARG A 23 -1.18 -19.04 1.25
N ASN A 24 -2.03 -19.67 2.06
CA ASN A 24 -2.27 -19.23 3.43
C ASN A 24 -0.99 -19.32 4.29
N ALA A 25 -0.25 -20.41 4.19
CA ALA A 25 1.02 -20.58 4.87
C ALA A 25 2.04 -19.50 4.47
N MET A 26 2.16 -19.21 3.16
CA MET A 26 3.04 -18.15 2.65
C MET A 26 2.62 -16.77 3.18
N ARG A 27 1.32 -16.47 3.20
CA ARG A 27 0.80 -15.19 3.72
C ARG A 27 1.12 -15.03 5.20
N THR A 28 0.79 -16.02 6.02
CA THR A 28 1.01 -15.97 7.48
C THR A 28 2.50 -15.96 7.84
N ALA A 29 3.33 -16.69 7.10
CA ALA A 29 4.77 -16.73 7.39
C ALA A 29 5.53 -15.49 6.92
N HIS A 30 5.07 -14.82 5.85
CA HIS A 30 5.89 -13.83 5.16
C HIS A 30 5.25 -12.45 4.94
N LEU A 31 3.93 -12.34 4.81
CA LEU A 31 3.26 -11.06 4.57
C LEU A 31 2.69 -10.46 5.86
N GLU A 32 1.95 -11.25 6.64
CA GLU A 32 1.32 -10.80 7.89
C GLU A 32 2.33 -10.21 8.89
N PRO A 33 3.54 -10.78 9.10
CA PRO A 33 4.53 -10.20 9.99
C PRO A 33 5.04 -8.84 9.52
N VAL A 34 5.18 -8.65 8.20
CA VAL A 34 5.62 -7.38 7.61
C VAL A 34 4.56 -6.32 7.88
N PHE A 35 3.29 -6.56 7.57
CA PHE A 35 2.22 -5.60 7.86
C PHE A 35 2.07 -5.32 9.36
N THR A 36 2.23 -6.34 10.21
CA THR A 36 2.17 -6.17 11.67
C THR A 36 3.28 -5.25 12.18
N ALA A 37 4.49 -5.32 11.62
CA ALA A 37 5.63 -4.50 12.03
C ALA A 37 5.48 -3.01 11.70
N TYR A 38 4.56 -2.65 10.80
CA TYR A 38 4.28 -1.25 10.41
C TYR A 38 2.86 -0.80 10.78
N ALA A 39 2.07 -1.65 11.44
CA ALA A 39 0.66 -1.38 11.73
C ALA A 39 0.44 -0.18 12.68
N ASP A 40 1.48 0.25 13.39
CA ASP A 40 1.49 1.44 14.24
C ASP A 40 1.54 2.75 13.43
N ARG A 41 2.03 2.72 12.18
CA ARG A 41 2.29 3.89 11.33
C ARG A 41 1.60 3.85 9.98
N VAL A 42 1.25 2.66 9.49
CA VAL A 42 0.61 2.44 8.19
C VAL A 42 -0.62 1.57 8.40
N THR A 43 -1.79 2.10 8.08
CA THR A 43 -3.01 1.28 8.01
C THR A 43 -3.15 0.71 6.60
N ALA A 44 -3.68 -0.50 6.48
CA ALA A 44 -3.86 -1.15 5.18
C ALA A 44 -5.20 -1.87 5.12
N ARG A 45 -5.89 -1.75 3.98
CA ARG A 45 -7.11 -2.49 3.63
C ARG A 45 -6.91 -3.13 2.26
N PHE A 46 -7.32 -4.38 2.11
CA PHE A 46 -7.07 -5.20 0.92
C PHE A 46 -8.36 -5.51 0.18
N PHE A 47 -8.29 -5.55 -1.15
CA PHE A 47 -9.43 -5.75 -2.02
C PHE A 47 -9.06 -6.62 -3.24
N ASP A 48 -9.93 -7.57 -3.52
CA ASP A 48 -9.88 -8.46 -4.69
C ASP A 48 -10.54 -7.76 -5.89
N ALA A 49 -9.87 -7.78 -7.05
CA ALA A 49 -10.28 -7.05 -8.26
C ALA A 49 -10.39 -7.93 -9.51
N GLU A 50 -9.98 -9.20 -9.43
CA GLU A 50 -9.81 -10.12 -10.56
C GLU A 50 -11.11 -10.41 -11.32
N ALA A 51 -12.26 -10.25 -10.68
CA ALA A 51 -13.57 -10.41 -11.32
C ALA A 51 -14.03 -9.18 -12.12
N PHE A 52 -13.38 -8.02 -11.93
CA PHE A 52 -13.85 -6.73 -12.45
C PHE A 52 -12.88 -6.10 -13.46
N THR A 53 -11.61 -6.52 -13.47
CA THR A 53 -10.61 -6.05 -14.42
C THR A 53 -9.52 -7.10 -14.65
N GLY A 54 -8.98 -7.15 -15.87
CA GLY A 54 -7.83 -8.00 -16.22
C GLY A 54 -6.47 -7.32 -16.03
N ARG A 55 -6.43 -6.07 -15.56
CA ARG A 55 -5.18 -5.30 -15.43
C ARG A 55 -4.42 -5.60 -14.15
N ILE A 56 -5.14 -5.85 -13.06
CA ILE A 56 -4.63 -6.15 -11.72
C ILE A 56 -5.51 -7.23 -11.11
N SER A 57 -4.96 -8.05 -10.21
CA SER A 57 -5.78 -9.00 -9.45
C SER A 57 -6.26 -8.42 -8.13
N ASP A 58 -5.50 -7.47 -7.56
CA ASP A 58 -5.75 -6.94 -6.23
C ASP A 58 -5.31 -5.48 -6.12
N PHE A 59 -5.81 -4.80 -5.10
CA PHE A 59 -5.23 -3.55 -4.63
C PHE A 59 -5.33 -3.41 -3.10
N ALA A 60 -4.40 -2.67 -2.54
CA ALA A 60 -4.42 -2.23 -1.15
C ALA A 60 -4.63 -0.71 -1.09
N VAL A 61 -5.50 -0.27 -0.18
CA VAL A 61 -5.63 1.13 0.22
C VAL A 61 -4.88 1.30 1.54
N LEU A 62 -3.83 2.10 1.53
CA LEU A 62 -3.01 2.40 2.68
C LEU A 62 -3.12 3.87 3.08
N GLU A 63 -3.02 4.13 4.38
CA GLU A 63 -3.00 5.49 4.92
C GLU A 63 -1.86 5.64 5.93
N THR A 64 -1.17 6.77 5.87
CA THR A 64 -0.06 7.08 6.79
C THR A 64 0.21 8.59 6.83
N ASP A 65 0.80 9.09 7.90
CA ASP A 65 1.45 10.41 7.94
C ASP A 65 3.00 10.32 7.86
N ASP A 66 3.54 9.10 7.76
CA ASP A 66 4.97 8.78 7.66
C ASP A 66 5.26 8.04 6.34
N LEU A 67 5.64 8.79 5.30
CA LEU A 67 6.03 8.21 4.02
C LEU A 67 7.30 7.35 4.10
N GLY A 68 8.15 7.55 5.11
CA GLY A 68 9.32 6.71 5.36
C GLY A 68 8.90 5.32 5.83
N ALA A 69 7.93 5.24 6.74
CA ALA A 69 7.33 3.98 7.17
C ALA A 69 6.68 3.24 6.00
N TYR A 70 5.93 3.95 5.13
CA TYR A 70 5.41 3.34 3.91
C TYR A 70 6.51 2.83 2.98
N TYR A 71 7.57 3.61 2.75
CA TYR A 71 8.68 3.19 1.89
C TYR A 71 9.35 1.91 2.44
N PHE A 72 9.63 1.86 3.75
CA PHE A 72 10.21 0.68 4.39
C PHE A 72 9.27 -0.52 4.43
N LEU A 73 7.96 -0.31 4.54
CA LEU A 73 6.97 -1.37 4.38
C LEU A 73 7.10 -2.01 2.99
N VAL A 74 7.17 -1.20 1.93
CA VAL A 74 7.32 -1.71 0.55
C VAL A 74 8.65 -2.44 0.37
N GLU A 75 9.76 -1.90 0.88
CA GLU A 75 11.06 -2.61 0.84
C GLU A 75 10.99 -3.96 1.57
N ALA A 76 10.44 -3.99 2.78
CA ALA A 76 10.28 -5.22 3.55
C ALA A 76 9.39 -6.26 2.83
N LEU A 77 8.34 -5.80 2.13
CA LEU A 77 7.52 -6.68 1.29
C LEU A 77 8.32 -7.25 0.12
N ARG A 78 9.17 -6.44 -0.53
CA ARG A 78 10.01 -6.89 -1.66
C ARG A 78 11.00 -7.99 -1.26
N ASP A 79 11.49 -7.93 -0.02
CA ASP A 79 12.40 -8.94 0.54
C ASP A 79 11.70 -10.27 0.90
N THR A 80 10.37 -10.30 0.94
CA THR A 80 9.65 -11.54 1.24
C THR A 80 9.80 -12.57 0.12
N PRO A 81 9.75 -13.89 0.42
CA PRO A 81 9.70 -14.92 -0.61
C PRO A 81 8.49 -14.81 -1.56
N VAL A 82 7.41 -14.15 -1.15
CA VAL A 82 6.24 -13.92 -2.00
C VAL A 82 6.61 -13.03 -3.18
N ILE A 83 7.31 -11.92 -2.93
CA ILE A 83 7.69 -10.98 -3.99
C ILE A 83 9.00 -11.39 -4.67
N SER A 84 10.05 -11.67 -3.90
CA SER A 84 11.38 -12.01 -4.44
C SER A 84 11.39 -13.26 -5.31
N LYS A 85 10.46 -14.22 -5.11
CA LYS A 85 10.31 -15.42 -5.96
C LYS A 85 9.20 -15.29 -7.01
N GLY A 86 8.67 -14.08 -7.23
CA GLY A 86 7.74 -13.77 -8.32
C GLY A 86 6.37 -14.39 -8.18
N TYR A 87 5.84 -14.55 -6.95
CA TYR A 87 4.44 -14.93 -6.76
C TYR A 87 3.48 -13.75 -6.92
N LEU A 88 3.98 -12.53 -6.74
CA LEU A 88 3.23 -11.28 -6.88
C LEU A 88 4.13 -10.24 -7.56
N THR A 89 3.54 -9.41 -8.40
CA THR A 89 4.19 -8.24 -9.00
C THR A 89 3.42 -6.97 -8.68
N PHE A 90 4.11 -5.94 -8.18
CA PHE A 90 3.52 -4.61 -8.07
C PHE A 90 3.25 -4.03 -9.46
N ALA A 91 2.15 -3.29 -9.57
CA ALA A 91 1.80 -2.52 -10.76
C ALA A 91 1.91 -1.02 -10.42
N ASP A 92 0.79 -0.29 -10.49
CA ASP A 92 0.75 1.14 -10.23
C ASP A 92 0.62 1.46 -8.74
N ILE A 93 1.22 2.59 -8.34
CA ILE A 93 1.08 3.20 -7.02
C ILE A 93 0.51 4.60 -7.21
N PHE A 94 -0.67 4.86 -6.65
CA PHE A 94 -1.28 6.18 -6.62
C PHE A 94 -1.10 6.76 -5.22
N LEU A 95 -0.52 7.96 -5.13
CA LEU A 95 -0.30 8.66 -3.86
C LEU A 95 -1.00 10.01 -3.88
N GLY A 96 -1.75 10.30 -2.83
CA GLY A 96 -2.45 11.56 -2.64
C GLY A 96 -2.31 12.07 -1.21
N VAL A 97 -2.66 13.34 -1.01
CA VAL A 97 -2.73 13.95 0.30
C VAL A 97 -4.19 14.06 0.72
N GLU A 98 -4.52 13.52 1.87
CA GLU A 98 -5.86 13.61 2.45
C GLU A 98 -6.16 15.07 2.79
N ASP A 99 -7.28 15.58 2.26
CA ASP A 99 -7.77 16.96 2.47
C ASP A 99 -6.70 18.06 2.30
N GLY A 100 -5.73 17.85 1.39
CA GLY A 100 -4.58 18.75 1.24
C GLY A 100 -4.95 20.21 0.92
N PHE A 101 -6.13 20.45 0.33
CA PHE A 101 -6.65 21.79 0.07
C PHE A 101 -6.86 22.60 1.37
N GLN A 102 -7.32 21.96 2.45
CA GLN A 102 -7.56 22.64 3.73
C GLN A 102 -6.26 23.16 4.33
N ALA A 103 -5.20 22.34 4.29
CA ALA A 103 -3.88 22.76 4.75
C ALA A 103 -3.33 23.95 3.94
N TYR A 104 -3.56 23.95 2.63
CA TYR A 104 -3.17 25.06 1.76
C TYR A 104 -3.94 26.35 2.11
N GLU A 105 -5.27 26.28 2.27
CA GLU A 105 -6.09 27.44 2.63
C GLU A 105 -5.66 28.06 3.96
N GLN A 106 -5.37 27.24 4.99
CA GLN A 106 -4.87 27.72 6.28
C GLN A 106 -3.51 28.41 6.15
N ALA A 107 -2.60 27.86 5.35
CA ALA A 107 -1.31 28.47 5.09
C ALA A 107 -1.46 29.81 4.33
N ALA A 108 -2.31 29.85 3.31
CA ALA A 108 -2.55 31.06 2.52
C ALA A 108 -3.17 32.20 3.35
N LEU A 109 -4.15 31.89 4.21
CA LEU A 109 -4.75 32.86 5.13
C LEU A 109 -3.74 33.42 6.14
N SER A 110 -2.84 32.56 6.64
CA SER A 110 -1.78 32.97 7.57
C SER A 110 -0.75 33.90 6.92
N HIS A 111 -0.45 33.72 5.63
CA HIS A 111 0.46 34.59 4.87
C HIS A 111 -0.22 35.88 4.35
N GLY A 112 -1.55 35.87 4.18
CA GLY A 112 -2.33 37.03 3.74
C GLY A 112 -2.58 38.08 4.84
N ALA A 113 -2.48 37.70 6.12
CA ALA A 113 -2.74 38.58 7.26
C ALA A 113 -1.57 39.54 7.62
N GLY A 114 -0.41 39.40 6.99
CA GLY A 114 0.78 40.24 7.24
C GLY A 114 1.00 41.39 6.24
N SER A 115 0.11 41.57 5.26
CA SER A 115 0.32 42.47 4.11
C SER A 115 -0.70 43.61 4.00
N ARG A 116 -1.31 44.06 5.10
CA ARG A 116 -2.18 45.24 5.12
C ARG A 116 -1.88 46.14 6.30
#